data_AF-A0A960TVK6-F1
#
_entry.id   AF-A0A960TVK6-F1
#
_cell.length_a   1.000
_cell.length_b   1.000
_cell.length_c   1.000
_cell.angle_alpha   90.00
_cell.angle_beta   90.00
_cell.angle_gamma   90.00
#
_symmetry.space_group_name_H-M   'P 1'
#
loop_
_entity.id
_entity.type
_entity.pdbx_description
1 polymer ?
#
loop_
_entity_poly.entity_id
_entity_poly.type
_entity_poly.pdbx_seq_one_letter_code
_entity_poly.pdbx_strand_id
1 'polypeptide(L)'
;MRLFVPFVSVLAVILFAQPAFAQLDCEVDNNGGGGGENLGDIWLDRTTELEWQVKLSDNAYDHGAAEIRCDELELEGGGWRLPTISELRTTIRPSCSQTQAAGSCGVTDNNCTESDCAAGTSCIGCPTLSTGCYIRDELNGCGPTWSATQVIDDPASYWMIEYDHAGIYTADTERTQKVRCVRDEGATNDDDDDGDDDSDDDADNDDDDEGDDDGGDDDDDDDNGVWLDPTSGYEWPSEPPTIPVSWDDAVEYCDNLTLDGGDWHLPTITELRTLIHECDNTNTGGSCEVSDSCTSSECWDGEDCTCDEYPSCYDPYVYDICSDVVWSSTPVSDLENTVWYIDFRYAGVNTIYKSLGGMVTCVRLP
;
A
#
# COMPACT_ATOMS: atom_id res chain seq x y z
N MET A 1 -40.76 -86.59 -22.47
CA MET A 1 -41.55 -86.06 -23.60
C MET A 1 -41.98 -84.65 -23.22
N ARG A 2 -41.51 -83.64 -23.97
CA ARG A 2 -41.83 -82.19 -23.91
C ARG A 2 -41.37 -81.41 -22.66
N LEU A 3 -40.85 -80.17 -22.71
CA LEU A 3 -40.41 -79.19 -23.72
C LEU A 3 -39.72 -78.02 -22.93
N PHE A 4 -38.65 -77.42 -23.49
CA PHE A 4 -38.24 -75.97 -23.41
C PHE A 4 -37.79 -75.40 -22.04
N VAL A 5 -36.77 -74.53 -21.86
CA VAL A 5 -36.04 -73.50 -22.65
C VAL A 5 -34.62 -73.30 -22.02
N PRO A 6 -33.55 -72.90 -22.76
CA PRO A 6 -32.24 -72.59 -22.16
C PRO A 6 -32.21 -71.17 -21.56
N PHE A 7 -31.65 -71.02 -20.35
CA PHE A 7 -31.31 -69.71 -19.78
C PHE A 7 -29.88 -69.33 -20.23
N VAL A 8 -29.80 -68.31 -21.07
CA VAL A 8 -28.57 -67.56 -21.36
C VAL A 8 -28.34 -66.63 -20.18
N SER A 9 -27.29 -66.87 -19.40
CA SER A 9 -26.85 -65.94 -18.36
C SER A 9 -25.87 -64.95 -19.00
N VAL A 10 -26.35 -63.73 -19.23
CA VAL A 10 -25.55 -62.61 -19.72
C VAL A 10 -24.72 -62.06 -18.56
N LEU A 11 -23.40 -62.15 -18.70
CA LEU A 11 -22.43 -61.50 -17.83
C LEU A 11 -22.47 -59.99 -18.10
N ALA A 12 -23.14 -59.21 -17.24
CA ALA A 12 -23.13 -57.76 -17.32
C ALA A 12 -21.87 -57.20 -16.65
N VAL A 13 -20.93 -56.72 -17.47
CA VAL A 13 -19.81 -55.88 -17.05
C VAL A 13 -20.38 -54.50 -16.73
N ILE A 14 -20.38 -54.11 -15.45
CA ILE A 14 -20.72 -52.75 -15.03
C ILE A 14 -19.51 -51.87 -15.33
N LEU A 15 -19.61 -51.11 -16.43
CA LEU A 15 -18.73 -49.99 -16.73
C LEU A 15 -19.15 -48.83 -15.83
N PHE A 16 -18.27 -48.38 -14.93
CA PHE A 16 -18.46 -47.12 -14.23
C PHE A 16 -18.20 -45.98 -15.22
N ALA A 17 -19.26 -45.32 -15.66
CA ALA A 17 -19.18 -44.04 -16.36
C ALA A 17 -18.79 -42.95 -15.36
N GLN A 18 -17.71 -42.22 -15.65
CA GLN A 18 -17.36 -40.99 -14.94
C GLN A 18 -18.46 -39.95 -15.19
N PRO A 19 -18.81 -39.11 -14.20
CA PRO A 19 -19.74 -38.02 -14.46
C PRO A 19 -19.04 -37.02 -15.39
N ALA A 20 -19.69 -36.73 -16.51
CA ALA A 20 -19.37 -35.60 -17.35
C ALA A 20 -19.59 -34.34 -16.50
N PHE A 21 -18.50 -33.69 -16.10
CA PHE A 21 -18.55 -32.31 -15.67
C PHE A 21 -18.99 -31.49 -16.88
N ALA A 22 -20.19 -30.93 -16.79
CA ALA A 22 -20.65 -29.92 -17.72
C ALA A 22 -19.64 -28.77 -17.69
N GLN A 23 -19.11 -28.46 -18.85
CA GLN A 23 -18.32 -27.28 -19.13
C GLN A 23 -19.23 -26.08 -18.85
N LEU A 24 -18.99 -25.40 -17.73
CA LEU A 24 -19.54 -24.09 -17.48
C LEU A 24 -18.67 -23.14 -18.31
N ASP A 25 -19.17 -22.73 -19.46
CA ASP A 25 -18.63 -21.58 -20.17
C ASP A 25 -18.84 -20.38 -19.22
N CYS A 26 -17.76 -19.83 -18.67
CA CYS A 26 -17.81 -18.54 -17.98
C CYS A 26 -18.04 -17.47 -19.05
N GLU A 27 -19.30 -17.11 -19.23
CA GLU A 27 -19.67 -15.81 -19.77
C GLU A 27 -19.16 -14.78 -18.75
N VAL A 28 -18.32 -13.85 -19.22
CA VAL A 28 -17.75 -12.78 -18.41
C VAL A 28 -18.88 -11.82 -18.04
N ASP A 29 -19.44 -11.99 -16.85
CA ASP A 29 -20.22 -10.94 -16.21
C ASP A 29 -19.24 -9.88 -15.71
N ASN A 30 -19.07 -8.82 -16.50
CA ASN A 30 -18.45 -7.56 -16.08
C ASN A 30 -19.32 -6.90 -15.00
N ASN A 31 -19.26 -7.37 -13.76
CA ASN A 31 -19.62 -6.59 -12.59
C ASN A 31 -19.13 -7.27 -11.29
N GLY A 32 -18.03 -6.78 -10.73
CA GLY A 32 -17.49 -7.23 -9.44
C GLY A 32 -16.15 -6.53 -9.15
N GLY A 33 -16.20 -5.51 -8.27
CA GLY A 33 -15.16 -4.51 -8.05
C GLY A 33 -13.74 -5.03 -7.77
N GLY A 34 -12.82 -4.57 -8.61
CA GLY A 34 -11.39 -4.40 -8.37
C GLY A 34 -11.02 -3.07 -9.03
N GLY A 35 -10.61 -2.08 -8.22
CA GLY A 35 -10.61 -0.65 -8.58
C GLY A 35 -9.53 -0.25 -9.57
N GLY A 36 -9.80 -0.35 -10.87
CA GLY A 36 -8.98 0.29 -11.88
C GLY A 36 -9.73 0.45 -13.19
N GLU A 37 -9.49 1.58 -13.88
CA GLU A 37 -10.07 1.84 -15.19
C GLU A 37 -9.02 1.60 -16.28
N ASN A 38 -9.38 0.87 -17.32
CA ASN A 38 -8.51 0.63 -18.47
C ASN A 38 -8.88 1.61 -19.58
N LEU A 39 -7.99 2.57 -19.84
CA LEU A 39 -8.14 3.60 -20.87
C LEU A 39 -7.44 3.21 -22.19
N GLY A 40 -7.13 1.92 -22.38
CA GLY A 40 -6.40 1.40 -23.54
C GLY A 40 -4.95 1.11 -23.23
N ASP A 41 -4.04 1.99 -23.64
CA ASP A 41 -2.59 1.85 -23.39
C ASP A 41 -2.19 2.32 -21.98
N ILE A 42 -3.15 2.84 -21.19
CA ILE A 42 -3.00 3.29 -19.81
C ILE A 42 -3.98 2.56 -18.90
N TRP A 43 -3.52 2.22 -17.71
CA TRP A 43 -4.32 1.68 -16.63
C TRP A 43 -4.18 2.57 -15.40
N LEU A 44 -5.31 3.04 -14.88
CA LEU A 44 -5.37 3.82 -13.66
C LEU A 44 -5.59 2.89 -12.46
N ASP A 45 -4.64 2.83 -11.55
CA ASP A 45 -4.81 2.16 -10.26
C ASP A 45 -5.57 3.10 -9.31
N ARG A 46 -6.86 2.83 -9.09
CA ARG A 46 -7.70 3.64 -8.19
C ARG A 46 -7.31 3.51 -6.71
N THR A 47 -6.36 2.62 -6.39
CA THR A 47 -5.85 2.44 -5.03
C THR A 47 -4.74 3.43 -4.72
N THR A 48 -3.89 3.69 -5.71
CA THR A 48 -2.70 4.54 -5.55
C THR A 48 -2.81 5.84 -6.32
N GLU A 49 -3.88 6.01 -7.11
CA GLU A 49 -4.10 7.16 -8.01
C GLU A 49 -2.94 7.33 -9.01
N LEU A 50 -2.32 6.21 -9.38
CA LEU A 50 -1.21 6.17 -10.34
C LEU A 50 -1.70 5.64 -11.69
N GLU A 51 -1.26 6.29 -12.74
CA GLU A 51 -1.44 5.82 -14.11
C GLU A 51 -0.22 5.03 -14.58
N TRP A 52 -0.48 3.83 -15.09
CA TRP A 52 0.54 2.91 -15.55
C TRP A 52 0.46 2.72 -17.05
N GLN A 53 1.63 2.75 -17.72
CA GLN A 53 1.72 2.27 -19.09
C GLN A 53 1.35 0.78 -19.11
N VAL A 54 0.32 0.39 -19.85
CA VAL A 54 -0.19 -1.00 -19.89
C VAL A 54 0.79 -1.95 -20.58
N LYS A 55 1.50 -1.49 -21.62
CA LYS A 55 2.42 -2.32 -22.40
C LYS A 55 3.85 -2.25 -21.84
N LEU A 56 4.41 -3.39 -21.45
CA LEU A 56 5.84 -3.49 -21.12
C LEU A 56 6.73 -3.22 -22.35
N SER A 57 7.91 -2.63 -22.13
CA SER A 57 8.86 -2.34 -23.21
C SER A 57 9.24 -3.56 -24.06
N ASP A 58 9.31 -3.39 -25.38
CA ASP A 58 9.74 -4.46 -26.30
C ASP A 58 11.25 -4.73 -26.18
N ASN A 59 12.05 -3.69 -25.92
CA ASN A 59 13.50 -3.78 -25.69
C ASN A 59 13.84 -3.78 -24.19
N ALA A 60 15.05 -4.22 -23.85
CA ALA A 60 15.63 -4.03 -22.53
C ALA A 60 16.61 -2.84 -22.57
N TYR A 61 16.70 -2.10 -21.46
CA TYR A 61 17.44 -0.86 -21.32
C TYR A 61 18.35 -0.95 -20.09
N ASP A 62 19.54 -0.34 -20.17
CA ASP A 62 20.26 0.00 -18.94
C ASP A 62 19.47 1.02 -18.12
N HIS A 63 19.81 1.20 -16.85
CA HIS A 63 19.00 1.97 -15.93
C HIS A 63 18.86 3.44 -16.36
N GLY A 64 19.95 4.11 -16.74
CA GLY A 64 19.89 5.50 -17.21
C GLY A 64 19.09 5.66 -18.51
N ALA A 65 19.19 4.71 -19.45
CA ALA A 65 18.34 4.72 -20.64
C ALA A 65 16.87 4.39 -20.34
N ALA A 66 16.57 3.71 -19.23
CA ALA A 66 15.21 3.45 -18.77
C ALA A 66 14.56 4.71 -18.21
N GLU A 67 15.29 5.51 -17.43
CA GLU A 67 14.84 6.82 -16.94
C GLU A 67 14.49 7.74 -18.11
N ILE A 68 15.46 7.99 -19.01
CA ILE A 68 15.25 8.84 -20.20
C ILE A 68 14.07 8.36 -21.03
N ARG A 69 13.90 7.04 -21.19
CA ARG A 69 12.78 6.48 -21.95
C ARG A 69 11.42 6.86 -21.34
N CYS A 70 11.30 6.85 -20.02
CA CYS A 70 10.06 7.22 -19.38
C CYS A 70 9.84 8.73 -19.46
N ASP A 71 10.87 9.54 -19.18
CA ASP A 71 10.77 11.00 -19.26
C ASP A 71 10.38 11.49 -20.66
N GLU A 72 10.89 10.83 -21.72
CA GLU A 72 10.57 11.14 -23.13
C GLU A 72 9.28 10.48 -23.65
N LEU A 73 8.52 9.74 -22.83
CA LEU A 73 7.33 9.05 -23.28
C LEU A 73 6.16 10.04 -23.44
N GLU A 74 5.74 10.35 -24.67
CA GLU A 74 4.62 11.29 -24.93
C GLU A 74 3.22 10.63 -24.93
N LEU A 75 3.07 9.46 -24.29
CA LEU A 75 1.78 8.74 -24.28
C LEU A 75 0.74 9.58 -23.52
N GLU A 76 -0.37 9.94 -24.18
CA GLU A 76 -1.45 10.78 -23.61
C GLU A 76 -0.93 12.03 -22.88
N GLY A 77 -0.01 12.77 -23.53
CA GLY A 77 0.43 14.08 -23.06
C GLY A 77 1.73 14.10 -22.26
N GLY A 78 2.37 12.97 -21.96
CA GLY A 78 3.66 12.98 -21.26
C GLY A 78 3.55 12.82 -19.73
N GLY A 79 4.50 13.34 -18.97
CA GLY A 79 4.52 13.29 -17.50
C GLY A 79 4.99 11.95 -16.91
N TRP A 80 5.53 11.06 -17.74
CA TRP A 80 5.92 9.72 -17.34
C TRP A 80 7.28 9.70 -16.68
N ARG A 81 7.42 8.87 -15.65
CA ARG A 81 8.69 8.59 -14.97
C ARG A 81 8.89 7.11 -14.74
N LEU A 82 10.12 6.75 -14.39
CA LEU A 82 10.42 5.41 -13.91
C LEU A 82 9.79 5.23 -12.52
N PRO A 83 9.07 4.12 -12.26
CA PRO A 83 8.41 3.89 -10.97
C PRO A 83 9.42 3.61 -9.87
N THR A 84 9.08 3.95 -8.64
CA THR A 84 9.84 3.55 -7.45
C THR A 84 9.62 2.07 -7.13
N ILE A 85 10.42 1.50 -6.21
CA ILE A 85 10.26 0.10 -5.83
C ILE A 85 8.96 -0.11 -5.08
N SER A 86 8.52 0.85 -4.25
CA SER A 86 7.24 0.75 -3.55
C SER A 86 6.07 0.76 -4.54
N GLU A 87 6.12 1.62 -5.56
CA GLU A 87 5.11 1.67 -6.62
C GLU A 87 5.09 0.39 -7.45
N LEU A 88 6.24 -0.13 -7.89
CA LEU A 88 6.26 -1.41 -8.63
C LEU A 88 5.66 -2.56 -7.83
N ARG A 89 5.85 -2.56 -6.51
CA ARG A 89 5.30 -3.61 -5.64
C ARG A 89 3.77 -3.59 -5.57
N THR A 90 3.10 -2.47 -5.86
CA THR A 90 1.61 -2.41 -5.92
C THR A 90 1.06 -3.15 -7.15
N THR A 91 1.87 -3.27 -8.21
CA THR A 91 1.50 -3.98 -9.44
C THR A 91 1.66 -5.50 -9.35
N ILE A 92 2.19 -6.03 -8.24
CA ILE A 92 2.31 -7.47 -8.00
C ILE A 92 0.92 -8.04 -7.67
N ARG A 93 0.59 -9.20 -8.25
CA ARG A 93 -0.67 -9.91 -8.01
C ARG A 93 -0.82 -10.36 -6.54
N PRO A 94 -2.05 -10.36 -6.03
CA PRO A 94 -2.38 -10.90 -4.70
C PRO A 94 -1.92 -12.34 -4.45
N SER A 95 -1.74 -13.14 -5.51
CA SER A 95 -1.20 -14.49 -5.39
C SER A 95 0.26 -14.57 -4.89
N CYS A 96 0.97 -13.44 -4.83
CA CYS A 96 2.28 -13.35 -4.19
C CYS A 96 2.31 -12.29 -3.08
N SER A 97 1.63 -12.58 -1.99
CA SER A 97 1.54 -11.68 -0.84
C SER A 97 2.89 -11.36 -0.18
N GLN A 98 3.96 -12.12 -0.42
CA GLN A 98 5.26 -11.89 0.22
C GLN A 98 5.97 -10.64 -0.29
N THR A 99 5.87 -10.35 -1.58
CA THR A 99 6.64 -9.26 -2.22
C THR A 99 5.78 -8.11 -2.72
N GLN A 100 4.45 -8.22 -2.66
CA GLN A 100 3.52 -7.09 -2.79
C GLN A 100 3.87 -5.94 -1.84
N ALA A 101 3.36 -4.73 -2.08
CA ALA A 101 3.67 -3.55 -1.28
C ALA A 101 3.45 -3.76 0.23
N ALA A 102 2.36 -4.45 0.61
CA ALA A 102 2.04 -4.83 2.00
C ALA A 102 2.69 -6.16 2.47
N GLY A 103 3.58 -6.73 1.66
CA GLY A 103 4.22 -8.02 1.91
C GLY A 103 5.39 -8.00 2.87
N SER A 104 5.87 -9.19 3.25
CA SER A 104 6.97 -9.37 4.21
C SER A 104 8.36 -8.98 3.69
N CYS A 105 8.50 -8.67 2.39
CA CYS A 105 9.72 -8.03 1.89
C CYS A 105 9.77 -6.58 2.37
N GLY A 106 10.77 -6.24 3.19
CA GLY A 106 10.91 -4.91 3.79
C GLY A 106 11.48 -3.83 2.88
N VAL A 107 11.79 -4.14 1.61
CA VAL A 107 12.41 -3.21 0.66
C VAL A 107 11.39 -2.18 0.18
N THR A 108 11.57 -0.93 0.58
CA THR A 108 10.75 0.23 0.16
C THR A 108 11.66 1.38 -0.27
N ASP A 109 11.09 2.51 -0.66
CA ASP A 109 11.88 3.68 -1.08
C ASP A 109 12.70 4.29 0.06
N ASN A 110 12.18 4.23 1.29
CA ASN A 110 12.76 4.90 2.45
C ASN A 110 13.15 3.95 3.59
N ASN A 111 12.75 2.68 3.51
CA ASN A 111 13.06 1.66 4.50
C ASN A 111 13.69 0.43 3.82
N CYS A 112 14.72 -0.11 4.48
CA CYS A 112 15.54 -1.21 4.00
C CYS A 112 16.09 -1.00 2.57
N THR A 113 16.88 0.06 2.41
CA THR A 113 17.47 0.49 1.13
C THR A 113 18.89 -0.02 0.88
N GLU A 114 19.45 -0.80 1.81
CA GLU A 114 20.77 -1.44 1.69
C GLU A 114 20.70 -2.75 0.88
N SER A 115 21.78 -3.12 0.20
CA SER A 115 21.86 -4.28 -0.68
C SER A 115 21.54 -5.61 0.01
N ASP A 116 21.83 -5.72 1.31
CA ASP A 116 21.53 -6.90 2.13
C ASP A 116 20.04 -7.02 2.51
N CYS A 117 19.20 -6.02 2.21
CA CYS A 117 17.78 -6.04 2.56
C CYS A 117 16.97 -7.10 1.81
N ALA A 118 17.39 -7.48 0.61
CA ALA A 118 16.80 -8.59 -0.13
C ALA A 118 17.49 -9.94 0.14
N ALA A 119 18.47 -10.00 1.05
CA ALA A 119 19.14 -11.26 1.41
C ALA A 119 18.24 -12.21 2.23
N GLY A 120 17.13 -11.70 2.78
CA GLY A 120 16.10 -12.48 3.47
C GLY A 120 15.23 -13.31 2.51
N THR A 121 14.60 -14.39 3.03
CA THR A 121 13.76 -15.26 2.21
C THR A 121 12.44 -14.61 1.76
N SER A 122 12.03 -13.49 2.36
CA SER A 122 10.77 -12.81 2.03
C SER A 122 10.79 -12.06 0.70
N CYS A 123 11.96 -11.62 0.23
CA CYS A 123 12.11 -10.91 -1.04
C CYS A 123 12.39 -11.84 -2.23
N ILE A 124 12.57 -13.15 -1.99
CA ILE A 124 12.84 -14.15 -3.05
C ILE A 124 11.62 -14.34 -3.96
N GLY A 125 10.43 -13.89 -3.56
CA GLY A 125 9.21 -14.03 -4.33
C GLY A 125 8.52 -15.38 -4.12
N CYS A 126 7.62 -15.73 -5.02
CA CYS A 126 6.69 -16.84 -4.90
C CYS A 126 6.95 -17.97 -5.91
N PRO A 127 6.46 -19.20 -5.64
CA PRO A 127 6.68 -20.32 -6.56
C PRO A 127 6.06 -20.07 -7.93
N THR A 128 6.87 -20.08 -8.99
CA THR A 128 6.46 -19.81 -10.38
C THR A 128 5.07 -20.36 -10.73
N LEU A 129 4.15 -19.50 -11.14
CA LEU A 129 2.79 -19.90 -11.55
C LEU A 129 2.80 -20.62 -12.90
N SER A 130 1.76 -21.42 -13.16
CA SER A 130 1.50 -21.96 -14.51
C SER A 130 1.18 -20.86 -15.53
N THR A 131 0.68 -19.71 -15.07
CA THR A 131 0.46 -18.48 -15.85
C THR A 131 1.76 -17.70 -16.11
N GLY A 132 2.82 -18.01 -15.35
CA GLY A 132 4.18 -17.50 -15.57
C GLY A 132 4.43 -16.02 -15.24
N CYS A 133 3.42 -15.30 -14.73
CA CYS A 133 3.60 -13.89 -14.36
C CYS A 133 2.78 -13.47 -13.14
N TYR A 134 3.41 -12.70 -12.28
CA TYR A 134 2.85 -12.11 -11.07
C TYR A 134 2.51 -10.63 -11.22
N ILE A 135 2.35 -10.10 -12.42
CA ILE A 135 1.87 -8.73 -12.63
C ILE A 135 0.34 -8.70 -12.75
N ARG A 136 -0.32 -7.67 -12.22
CA ARG A 136 -1.78 -7.45 -12.30
C ARG A 136 -2.34 -7.69 -13.72
N ASP A 137 -3.56 -8.21 -13.80
CA ASP A 137 -4.18 -8.66 -15.07
C ASP A 137 -4.42 -7.51 -16.06
N GLU A 138 -4.52 -6.30 -15.53
CA GLU A 138 -4.69 -5.05 -16.27
C GLU A 138 -3.41 -4.62 -17.01
N LEU A 139 -2.25 -5.17 -16.61
CA LEU A 139 -0.95 -4.87 -17.17
C LEU A 139 -0.42 -6.03 -18.04
N ASN A 140 0.14 -5.67 -19.19
CA ASN A 140 0.64 -6.64 -20.17
C ASN A 140 2.16 -6.78 -20.13
N GLY A 141 2.62 -8.01 -20.26
CA GLY A 141 4.05 -8.35 -20.36
C GLY A 141 4.65 -8.74 -19.02
N CYS A 142 5.61 -9.66 -19.08
CA CYS A 142 6.29 -10.19 -17.91
C CYS A 142 7.79 -10.15 -18.10
N GLY A 143 8.52 -9.84 -17.03
CA GLY A 143 9.96 -9.87 -17.02
C GLY A 143 10.56 -8.97 -15.94
N PRO A 144 11.88 -8.99 -15.79
CA PRO A 144 12.58 -8.11 -14.88
C PRO A 144 12.34 -6.65 -15.25
N THR A 145 11.89 -5.84 -14.30
CA THR A 145 11.54 -4.42 -14.53
C THR A 145 12.28 -3.51 -13.55
N TRP A 146 12.89 -2.45 -14.09
CA TRP A 146 13.62 -1.45 -13.32
C TRP A 146 12.74 -0.60 -12.42
N SER A 147 13.24 -0.24 -11.24
CA SER A 147 12.75 0.89 -10.45
C SER A 147 13.72 2.08 -10.45
N ALA A 148 13.24 3.25 -10.05
CA ALA A 148 14.03 4.45 -9.79
C ALA A 148 14.76 4.41 -8.42
N THR A 149 14.47 3.43 -7.57
CA THR A 149 15.01 3.37 -6.20
C THR A 149 16.44 2.87 -6.21
N GLN A 150 17.38 3.74 -5.83
CA GLN A 150 18.81 3.41 -5.71
C GLN A 150 19.11 2.63 -4.43
N VAL A 151 20.09 1.74 -4.50
CA VAL A 151 20.62 1.02 -3.34
C VAL A 151 21.64 1.91 -2.61
N ILE A 152 21.44 2.18 -1.33
CA ILE A 152 22.17 3.25 -0.63
C ILE A 152 23.66 2.92 -0.37
N ASP A 153 23.99 1.66 -0.14
CA ASP A 153 25.35 1.14 0.09
C ASP A 153 26.06 0.71 -1.19
N ASP A 154 25.35 0.66 -2.32
CA ASP A 154 25.88 0.40 -3.66
C ASP A 154 25.23 1.32 -4.71
N PRO A 155 25.73 2.56 -4.89
CA PRO A 155 25.13 3.54 -5.79
C PRO A 155 25.23 3.17 -7.28
N ALA A 156 25.95 2.10 -7.62
CA ALA A 156 25.98 1.54 -8.98
C ALA A 156 24.83 0.56 -9.25
N SER A 157 23.96 0.32 -8.27
CA SER A 157 22.88 -0.65 -8.31
C SER A 157 21.53 -0.02 -7.96
N TYR A 158 20.49 -0.52 -8.61
CA TYR A 158 19.10 -0.12 -8.40
C TYR A 158 18.24 -1.34 -8.10
N TRP A 159 17.12 -1.10 -7.42
CA TRP A 159 16.13 -2.13 -7.17
C TRP A 159 15.35 -2.48 -8.44
N MET A 160 14.89 -3.73 -8.52
CA MET A 160 14.10 -4.24 -9.63
C MET A 160 13.23 -5.42 -9.18
N ILE A 161 12.17 -5.70 -9.95
CA ILE A 161 11.26 -6.83 -9.70
C ILE A 161 11.31 -7.82 -10.87
N GLU A 162 11.56 -9.09 -10.57
CA GLU A 162 11.44 -10.22 -11.50
C GLU A 162 10.03 -10.82 -11.43
N TYR A 163 9.12 -10.37 -12.30
CA TYR A 163 7.71 -10.75 -12.25
C TYR A 163 7.38 -12.22 -12.59
N ASP A 164 8.33 -13.02 -13.08
CA ASP A 164 8.12 -14.46 -13.29
C ASP A 164 7.93 -15.23 -11.98
N HIS A 165 8.52 -14.71 -10.90
CA HIS A 165 8.33 -15.20 -9.54
C HIS A 165 8.11 -14.08 -8.51
N ALA A 166 7.89 -12.83 -8.95
CA ALA A 166 7.78 -11.64 -8.10
C ALA A 166 8.93 -11.48 -7.10
N GLY A 167 10.15 -11.85 -7.48
CA GLY A 167 11.34 -11.62 -6.65
C GLY A 167 11.80 -10.17 -6.72
N ILE A 168 12.22 -9.59 -5.60
CA ILE A 168 12.78 -8.24 -5.51
C ILE A 168 14.29 -8.38 -5.36
N TYR A 169 15.02 -7.76 -6.28
CA TYR A 169 16.47 -7.89 -6.39
C TYR A 169 17.13 -6.54 -6.65
N THR A 170 18.44 -6.51 -6.48
CA THR A 170 19.28 -5.42 -6.96
C THR A 170 19.95 -5.81 -8.27
N ALA A 171 20.13 -4.84 -9.16
CA ALA A 171 20.90 -5.02 -10.37
C ALA A 171 21.78 -3.81 -10.63
N ASP A 172 23.00 -4.09 -11.11
CA ASP A 172 23.95 -3.08 -11.50
C ASP A 172 23.49 -2.33 -12.77
N THR A 173 23.86 -1.06 -12.87
CA THR A 173 23.51 -0.17 -13.99
C THR A 173 24.02 -0.62 -15.37
N GLU A 174 24.94 -1.60 -15.45
CA GLU A 174 25.41 -2.16 -16.74
C GLU A 174 24.48 -3.26 -17.28
N ARG A 175 23.59 -3.80 -16.43
CA ARG A 175 22.56 -4.74 -16.88
C ARG A 175 21.46 -4.03 -17.61
N THR A 176 20.73 -4.81 -18.41
CA THR A 176 19.57 -4.32 -19.14
C THR A 176 18.31 -5.03 -18.67
N GLN A 177 17.27 -4.29 -18.32
CA GLN A 177 15.97 -4.81 -17.89
C GLN A 177 14.83 -4.18 -18.67
N LYS A 178 13.61 -4.69 -18.50
CA LYS A 178 12.41 -4.09 -19.09
C LYS A 178 12.01 -2.83 -18.33
N VAL A 179 11.21 -2.01 -19.00
CA VAL A 179 10.77 -0.71 -18.50
C VAL A 179 9.26 -0.62 -18.63
N ARG A 180 8.63 -0.17 -17.55
CA ARG A 180 7.25 0.26 -17.50
C ARG A 180 7.25 1.59 -16.78
N CYS A 181 6.57 2.57 -17.35
CA CYS A 181 6.52 3.92 -16.79
C CYS A 181 5.23 4.12 -15.99
N VAL A 182 5.30 5.03 -15.03
CA VAL A 182 4.20 5.46 -14.17
C VAL A 182 4.13 6.98 -14.16
N ARG A 183 2.97 7.54 -13.85
CA ARG A 183 2.76 8.96 -13.55
C ARG A 183 1.59 9.12 -12.58
N ASP A 184 1.45 10.30 -12.00
CA ASP A 184 0.29 10.66 -11.18
C ASP A 184 -0.95 10.91 -12.07
N GLU A 185 -2.16 10.68 -11.56
CA GLU A 185 -3.40 10.88 -12.34
C GLU A 185 -3.49 12.32 -12.87
N GLY A 186 -3.63 12.47 -14.19
CA GLY A 186 -3.76 13.78 -14.84
C GLY A 186 -2.44 14.49 -15.17
N ALA A 187 -1.28 13.93 -14.83
CA ALA A 187 0.00 14.53 -15.20
C ALA A 187 0.21 14.56 -16.73
N THR A 188 0.44 15.76 -17.29
CA THR A 188 0.80 15.97 -18.70
C THR A 188 1.97 16.95 -18.79
N ASN A 189 2.83 16.81 -19.81
CA ASN A 189 3.90 17.75 -20.13
C ASN A 189 3.30 18.95 -20.86
N ASP A 190 2.56 19.79 -20.14
CA ASP A 190 2.13 21.10 -20.64
C ASP A 190 3.27 22.12 -20.48
N ASP A 191 4.41 21.81 -21.12
CA ASP A 191 5.52 22.75 -21.28
C ASP A 191 5.21 23.72 -22.43
N ASP A 192 4.22 24.60 -22.25
CA ASP A 192 4.15 25.87 -22.97
C ASP A 192 4.99 26.93 -22.20
N ASP A 193 6.26 26.59 -21.93
CA ASP A 193 7.29 27.54 -21.49
C ASP A 193 7.85 28.26 -22.73
N ASP A 194 7.08 29.17 -23.31
CA ASP A 194 7.58 30.21 -24.22
C ASP A 194 8.37 31.26 -23.40
N GLY A 195 9.47 30.81 -22.81
CA GLY A 195 10.50 31.65 -22.20
C GLY A 195 11.40 32.29 -23.26
N ASP A 196 10.82 33.12 -24.13
CA ASP A 196 11.55 34.19 -24.81
C ASP A 196 11.85 35.27 -23.76
N ASP A 197 13.09 35.32 -23.26
CA ASP A 197 13.61 36.57 -22.72
C ASP A 197 15.07 36.79 -23.14
N ASP A 198 15.17 37.51 -24.26
CA ASP A 198 16.34 38.25 -24.70
C ASP A 198 16.79 39.19 -23.58
N SER A 199 18.00 38.92 -23.07
CA SER A 199 18.68 39.87 -22.19
C SER A 199 19.07 41.12 -22.97
N ASP A 200 18.28 42.19 -22.89
CA ASP A 200 18.75 43.54 -23.16
C ASP A 200 18.27 44.51 -22.07
N ASP A 201 19.27 45.17 -21.49
CA ASP A 201 19.18 46.31 -20.61
C ASP A 201 18.25 47.40 -21.18
N ASP A 202 17.35 47.95 -20.37
CA ASP A 202 17.37 49.38 -20.04
C ASP A 202 16.28 49.75 -19.02
N ALA A 203 16.70 50.55 -18.05
CA ALA A 203 15.84 51.22 -17.10
C ALA A 203 14.88 52.20 -17.81
N ASP A 204 13.63 52.27 -17.36
CA ASP A 204 13.03 53.56 -16.99
C ASP A 204 11.74 53.39 -16.19
N ASN A 205 11.55 54.41 -15.36
CA ASN A 205 10.55 54.66 -14.34
C ASN A 205 9.19 55.06 -14.96
N ASP A 206 8.06 54.73 -14.32
CA ASP A 206 6.91 55.62 -14.03
C ASP A 206 5.57 54.86 -13.81
N ASP A 207 5.04 55.03 -12.60
CA ASP A 207 3.67 55.39 -12.16
C ASP A 207 2.37 54.91 -12.88
N ASP A 208 1.36 54.68 -12.01
CA ASP A 208 -0.11 54.63 -12.19
C ASP A 208 -0.70 53.33 -12.78
N ASP A 209 -1.88 52.79 -12.42
CA ASP A 209 -2.92 52.94 -11.39
C ASP A 209 -4.03 51.91 -11.78
N GLU A 210 -4.80 51.39 -10.81
CA GLU A 210 -6.05 50.56 -10.91
C GLU A 210 -6.01 49.27 -11.78
N GLY A 211 -6.20 48.05 -11.27
CA GLY A 211 -7.40 47.55 -10.57
C GLY A 211 -8.28 46.76 -11.55
N ASP A 212 -8.28 45.43 -11.48
CA ASP A 212 -9.48 44.57 -11.60
C ASP A 212 -9.12 43.09 -11.35
N ASP A 213 -9.92 42.50 -10.45
CA ASP A 213 -10.12 41.06 -10.24
C ASP A 213 -10.37 40.32 -11.56
N ASP A 214 -9.77 39.14 -11.72
CA ASP A 214 -10.55 37.94 -12.04
C ASP A 214 -9.72 36.71 -11.71
N GLY A 215 -10.28 35.88 -10.81
CA GLY A 215 -9.63 34.73 -10.21
C GLY A 215 -9.30 33.60 -11.17
N GLY A 216 -8.32 32.82 -10.75
CA GLY A 216 -7.94 31.54 -11.33
C GLY A 216 -7.29 30.71 -10.23
N ASP A 217 -8.14 29.92 -9.57
CA ASP A 217 -7.89 28.68 -8.84
C ASP A 217 -6.49 28.48 -8.27
N ASP A 218 -6.40 28.69 -6.96
CA ASP A 218 -5.36 28.17 -6.09
C ASP A 218 -5.39 26.63 -6.15
N ASP A 219 -4.59 26.03 -7.03
CA ASP A 219 -4.12 24.65 -6.86
C ASP A 219 -3.05 24.64 -5.76
N ASP A 220 -3.46 24.99 -4.54
CA ASP A 220 -2.77 24.55 -3.34
C ASP A 220 -3.27 23.13 -3.08
N ASP A 221 -2.44 22.13 -3.43
CA ASP A 221 -2.52 20.80 -2.84
C ASP A 221 -2.38 20.97 -1.32
N ASP A 222 -3.54 21.16 -0.68
CA ASP A 222 -3.72 21.34 0.75
C ASP A 222 -3.54 19.96 1.43
N ASP A 223 -2.34 19.38 1.33
CA ASP A 223 -1.88 18.42 2.33
C ASP A 223 -1.61 19.21 3.61
N ASN A 224 -2.70 19.54 4.33
CA ASN A 224 -2.66 20.19 5.64
C ASN A 224 -2.00 19.33 6.73
N GLY A 225 -1.33 18.25 6.34
CA GLY A 225 -0.70 17.28 7.20
C GLY A 225 -1.73 16.43 7.94
N VAL A 226 -2.91 16.21 7.37
CA VAL A 226 -4.03 15.51 8.00
C VAL A 226 -4.60 14.48 7.05
N TRP A 227 -4.68 13.24 7.52
CA TRP A 227 -5.31 12.14 6.82
C TRP A 227 -6.70 11.85 7.38
N LEU A 228 -7.72 11.85 6.53
CA LEU A 228 -9.08 11.43 6.84
C LEU A 228 -9.24 9.93 6.60
N ASP A 229 -9.43 9.15 7.67
CA ASP A 229 -9.71 7.72 7.58
C ASP A 229 -11.09 7.49 6.94
N PRO A 230 -11.17 6.92 5.72
CA PRO A 230 -12.44 6.73 5.01
C PRO A 230 -13.34 5.67 5.68
N THR A 231 -12.79 4.85 6.57
CA THR A 231 -13.51 3.78 7.27
C THR A 231 -14.19 4.30 8.53
N SER A 232 -13.47 5.06 9.34
CA SER A 232 -13.97 5.57 10.63
C SER A 232 -14.51 7.00 10.56
N GLY A 233 -14.06 7.80 9.60
CA GLY A 233 -14.32 9.24 9.52
C GLY A 233 -13.51 10.07 10.51
N TYR A 234 -12.50 9.48 11.16
CA TYR A 234 -11.55 10.21 12.00
C TYR A 234 -10.42 10.83 11.17
N GLU A 235 -9.87 11.91 11.69
CA GLU A 235 -8.68 12.55 11.13
C GLU A 235 -7.45 12.25 11.99
N TRP A 236 -6.30 12.09 11.34
CA TRP A 236 -5.02 11.74 11.96
C TRP A 236 -3.87 12.58 11.37
N PRO A 237 -2.88 13.04 12.14
CA PRO A 237 -1.73 13.78 11.62
C PRO A 237 -0.84 12.93 10.71
N SER A 238 -0.37 13.51 9.60
CA SER A 238 0.53 12.90 8.60
C SER A 238 1.96 12.63 9.09
N GLU A 239 2.38 13.31 10.14
CA GLU A 239 3.73 13.17 10.68
C GLU A 239 3.69 13.10 12.21
N PRO A 240 3.37 11.93 12.81
CA PRO A 240 3.45 11.75 14.24
C PRO A 240 4.92 11.80 14.72
N PRO A 241 5.16 12.17 15.98
CA PRO A 241 6.51 12.23 16.54
C PRO A 241 7.14 10.83 16.62
N THR A 242 8.38 10.71 16.14
CA THR A 242 9.16 9.45 16.09
C THR A 242 9.92 9.11 17.37
N ILE A 243 9.71 9.88 18.45
CA ILE A 243 10.41 9.71 19.73
C ILE A 243 9.40 9.19 20.76
N PRO A 244 9.67 8.05 21.41
CA PRO A 244 8.82 7.56 22.49
C PRO A 244 8.79 8.53 23.68
N VAL A 245 7.59 8.82 24.18
CA VAL A 245 7.36 9.71 25.34
C VAL A 245 6.53 9.00 26.41
N SER A 246 6.43 9.60 27.59
CA SER A 246 5.57 9.08 28.66
C SER A 246 4.09 9.29 28.32
N TRP A 247 3.20 8.55 28.97
CA TRP A 247 1.77 8.68 28.70
C TRP A 247 1.22 10.08 29.03
N ASP A 248 1.69 10.71 30.11
CA ASP A 248 1.26 12.07 30.47
C ASP A 248 1.74 13.10 29.42
N ASP A 249 2.97 12.95 28.91
CA ASP A 249 3.51 13.80 27.84
C ASP A 249 2.76 13.58 26.51
N ALA A 250 2.31 12.35 26.24
CA ALA A 250 1.52 12.02 25.04
C ALA A 250 0.15 12.71 25.05
N VAL A 251 -0.52 12.72 26.20
CA VAL A 251 -1.78 13.46 26.39
C VAL A 251 -1.54 14.95 26.19
N GLU A 252 -0.51 15.51 26.84
CA GLU A 252 -0.17 16.92 26.71
C GLU A 252 0.22 17.31 25.27
N TYR A 253 0.90 16.41 24.55
CA TYR A 253 1.24 16.63 23.14
C TYR A 253 0.00 16.80 22.27
N CYS A 254 -0.95 15.85 22.33
CA CYS A 254 -2.16 15.94 21.52
C CYS A 254 -3.06 17.11 21.92
N ASP A 255 -3.25 17.37 23.23
CA ASP A 255 -4.08 18.49 23.71
C ASP A 255 -3.54 19.87 23.27
N ASN A 256 -2.24 19.98 22.99
CA ASN A 256 -1.60 21.22 22.54
C ASN A 256 -1.32 21.26 21.03
N LEU A 257 -1.65 20.20 20.29
CA LEU A 257 -1.45 20.16 18.84
C LEU A 257 -2.43 21.15 18.19
N THR A 258 -1.91 22.09 17.40
CA THR A 258 -2.71 23.12 16.71
C THR A 258 -2.75 22.90 15.20
N LEU A 259 -2.36 21.71 14.74
CA LEU A 259 -2.40 21.31 13.34
C LEU A 259 -3.84 21.43 12.82
N ASP A 260 -4.01 22.01 11.63
CA ASP A 260 -5.29 22.24 10.98
C ASP A 260 -6.42 22.79 11.90
N GLY A 261 -6.08 23.73 12.80
CA GLY A 261 -7.06 24.35 13.70
C GLY A 261 -7.24 23.68 15.06
N GLY A 262 -6.56 22.56 15.33
CA GLY A 262 -6.51 21.94 16.66
C GLY A 262 -7.63 20.91 16.90
N ASP A 263 -8.09 20.84 18.16
CA ASP A 263 -9.07 19.86 18.67
C ASP A 263 -8.62 18.38 18.60
N TRP A 264 -7.31 18.18 18.59
CA TRP A 264 -6.68 16.88 18.70
C TRP A 264 -6.74 16.33 20.13
N HIS A 265 -6.93 15.03 20.25
CA HIS A 265 -6.78 14.31 21.51
C HIS A 265 -6.02 13.00 21.29
N LEU A 266 -5.48 12.47 22.39
CA LEU A 266 -4.89 11.14 22.37
C LEU A 266 -6.03 10.11 22.18
N PRO A 267 -5.97 9.24 21.16
CA PRO A 267 -7.08 8.37 20.80
C PRO A 267 -7.48 7.46 21.94
N THR A 268 -8.77 7.20 22.10
CA THR A 268 -9.24 6.13 22.98
C THR A 268 -8.85 4.76 22.41
N ILE A 269 -8.94 3.70 23.21
CA ILE A 269 -8.65 2.36 22.71
C ILE A 269 -9.62 1.94 21.62
N THR A 270 -10.86 2.45 21.63
CA THR A 270 -11.83 2.17 20.56
C THR A 270 -11.53 2.95 19.30
N GLU A 271 -11.12 4.22 19.39
CA GLU A 271 -10.66 5.01 18.24
C GLU A 271 -9.39 4.39 17.64
N LEU A 272 -8.40 4.05 18.47
CA LEU A 272 -7.14 3.48 17.99
C LEU A 272 -7.32 2.10 17.31
N ARG A 273 -8.33 1.33 17.72
CA ARG A 273 -8.68 0.05 17.07
C ARG A 273 -9.31 0.22 15.69
N THR A 274 -9.73 1.42 15.28
CA THR A 274 -10.19 1.64 13.89
C THR A 274 -9.05 1.57 12.91
N LEU A 275 -7.81 1.84 13.36
CA LEU A 275 -6.60 1.69 12.55
C LEU A 275 -6.14 0.23 12.40
N ILE A 276 -6.79 -0.75 13.03
CA ILE A 276 -6.42 -2.17 12.87
C ILE A 276 -7.16 -2.77 11.67
N HIS A 277 -6.39 -3.19 10.67
CA HIS A 277 -6.85 -3.83 9.44
C HIS A 277 -6.26 -5.22 9.31
N GLU A 278 -7.01 -6.15 8.71
CA GLU A 278 -6.57 -7.55 8.49
C GLU A 278 -6.40 -8.40 9.77
N CYS A 279 -6.91 -7.95 10.93
CA CYS A 279 -7.13 -8.80 12.09
C CYS A 279 -8.57 -8.78 12.59
N ASP A 280 -9.32 -9.84 12.28
CA ASP A 280 -10.72 -10.01 12.70
C ASP A 280 -10.90 -10.08 14.22
N ASN A 281 -9.86 -10.41 14.97
CA ASN A 281 -9.93 -10.52 16.42
C ASN A 281 -9.91 -9.14 17.09
N THR A 282 -9.01 -8.26 16.65
CA THR A 282 -8.72 -6.98 17.32
C THR A 282 -9.20 -5.75 16.57
N ASN A 283 -9.59 -5.85 15.31
CA ASN A 283 -10.30 -4.77 14.63
C ASN A 283 -11.62 -4.42 15.33
N THR A 284 -12.20 -3.29 14.93
CA THR A 284 -13.47 -2.84 15.50
C THR A 284 -14.58 -3.85 15.22
N GLY A 285 -15.18 -4.41 16.28
CA GLY A 285 -16.22 -5.44 16.18
C GLY A 285 -15.72 -6.88 16.23
N GLY A 286 -14.41 -7.09 16.38
CA GLY A 286 -13.79 -8.40 16.58
C GLY A 286 -14.06 -9.04 17.95
N SER A 287 -13.40 -10.17 18.23
CA SER A 287 -13.58 -10.94 19.47
C SER A 287 -12.95 -10.30 20.70
N CYS A 288 -11.95 -9.43 20.56
CA CYS A 288 -11.38 -8.70 21.69
C CYS A 288 -12.42 -7.75 22.31
N GLU A 289 -12.80 -7.96 23.57
CA GLU A 289 -13.83 -7.18 24.25
C GLU A 289 -13.34 -5.82 24.80
N VAL A 290 -12.02 -5.58 24.78
CA VAL A 290 -11.42 -4.33 25.27
C VAL A 290 -11.93 -3.12 24.49
N SER A 291 -12.63 -2.22 25.17
CA SER A 291 -13.21 -1.02 24.57
C SER A 291 -13.38 0.06 25.63
N ASP A 292 -13.80 1.26 25.24
CA ASP A 292 -14.14 2.31 26.21
C ASP A 292 -15.31 1.93 27.12
N SER A 293 -16.08 0.91 26.73
CA SER A 293 -17.15 0.32 27.56
C SER A 293 -16.67 -0.80 28.49
N CYS A 294 -15.52 -1.42 28.20
CA CYS A 294 -14.92 -2.51 28.96
C CYS A 294 -13.41 -2.26 29.09
N THR A 295 -13.04 -1.51 30.14
CA THR A 295 -11.65 -1.08 30.41
C THR A 295 -10.97 -1.88 31.52
N SER A 296 -11.64 -2.89 32.07
CA SER A 296 -11.10 -3.79 33.10
C SER A 296 -10.10 -4.77 32.49
N SER A 297 -9.10 -5.19 33.26
CA SER A 297 -8.17 -6.25 32.83
C SER A 297 -8.88 -7.57 32.51
N GLU A 298 -10.10 -7.78 33.04
CA GLU A 298 -10.95 -8.95 32.72
C GLU A 298 -11.52 -8.92 31.30
N CYS A 299 -11.52 -7.76 30.63
CA CYS A 299 -12.00 -7.61 29.25
C CYS A 299 -11.00 -8.12 28.21
N TRP A 300 -9.77 -8.42 28.66
CA TRP A 300 -8.71 -8.90 27.80
C TRP A 300 -8.62 -10.42 27.88
N ASP A 301 -8.74 -11.05 26.71
CA ASP A 301 -8.43 -12.46 26.52
C ASP A 301 -7.28 -12.56 25.53
N GLY A 302 -6.26 -13.36 25.87
CA GLY A 302 -5.02 -13.41 25.10
C GLY A 302 -5.16 -14.04 23.71
N GLU A 303 -6.14 -14.92 23.49
CA GLU A 303 -6.39 -15.50 22.17
C GLU A 303 -7.21 -14.54 21.29
N ASP A 304 -8.09 -13.76 21.92
CA ASP A 304 -9.00 -12.82 21.22
C ASP A 304 -8.40 -11.42 21.04
N CYS A 305 -7.43 -11.01 21.85
CA CYS A 305 -6.83 -9.67 21.82
C CYS A 305 -5.45 -9.63 21.15
N THR A 306 -5.08 -10.71 20.45
CA THR A 306 -3.87 -10.79 19.62
C THR A 306 -4.17 -11.47 18.30
N CYS A 307 -3.25 -11.30 17.34
CA CYS A 307 -3.34 -11.89 16.01
C CYS A 307 -2.10 -12.77 15.81
N ASP A 308 -2.31 -14.08 15.70
CA ASP A 308 -1.23 -15.10 15.72
C ASP A 308 -0.68 -15.46 14.32
N GLU A 309 -1.23 -14.89 13.26
CA GLU A 309 -0.87 -15.25 11.89
C GLU A 309 -0.94 -14.00 11.00
N TYR A 310 0.22 -13.60 10.45
CA TYR A 310 0.48 -12.55 9.44
C TYR A 310 -0.71 -11.64 9.04
N PRO A 311 -0.54 -10.30 9.11
CA PRO A 311 0.69 -9.59 8.72
C PRO A 311 1.56 -9.10 9.90
N SER A 312 2.71 -8.53 9.57
CA SER A 312 3.65 -7.89 10.50
C SER A 312 3.33 -6.42 10.78
N CYS A 313 2.25 -5.91 10.20
CA CYS A 313 1.69 -4.59 10.47
C CYS A 313 0.22 -4.60 10.05
N TYR A 314 -0.65 -4.06 10.91
CA TYR A 314 -2.09 -4.05 10.69
C TYR A 314 -2.61 -2.62 10.51
N ASP A 315 -1.77 -1.67 10.05
CA ASP A 315 -2.12 -0.26 9.84
C ASP A 315 -2.35 0.02 8.33
N PRO A 316 -3.50 0.59 7.94
CA PRO A 316 -3.90 0.79 6.54
C PRO A 316 -3.38 2.10 5.93
N TYR A 317 -2.15 2.12 5.43
CA TYR A 317 -1.73 3.10 4.40
C TYR A 317 -1.20 4.46 4.83
N VAL A 318 -0.82 4.72 6.09
CA VAL A 318 -0.38 6.11 6.39
C VAL A 318 0.93 6.26 7.14
N TYR A 319 1.36 5.39 8.05
CA TYR A 319 2.56 5.69 8.84
C TYR A 319 3.46 4.48 9.11
N ASP A 320 4.75 4.75 9.36
CA ASP A 320 5.74 3.82 9.96
C ASP A 320 5.39 3.43 11.41
N ILE A 321 4.10 3.50 11.81
CA ILE A 321 3.57 3.06 13.11
C ILE A 321 3.68 1.53 13.26
N CYS A 322 3.91 0.82 12.16
CA CYS A 322 4.14 -0.62 12.08
C CYS A 322 5.23 -1.17 13.03
N SER A 323 6.15 -0.33 13.49
CA SER A 323 7.23 -0.74 14.40
C SER A 323 6.91 -0.48 15.88
N ASP A 324 5.75 0.10 16.18
CA ASP A 324 5.58 0.88 17.40
C ASP A 324 4.42 0.47 18.31
N VAL A 325 4.66 0.75 19.58
CA VAL A 325 3.68 0.69 20.67
C VAL A 325 3.01 2.04 20.75
N VAL A 326 1.73 2.13 20.40
CA VAL A 326 0.99 3.40 20.37
C VAL A 326 0.08 3.55 21.57
N TRP A 327 0.21 4.68 22.26
CA TRP A 327 -0.61 5.01 23.43
C TRP A 327 -2.09 5.15 23.08
N SER A 328 -2.96 4.65 23.96
CA SER A 328 -4.35 5.11 24.04
C SER A 328 -4.55 6.00 25.27
N SER A 329 -5.56 6.85 25.25
CA SER A 329 -6.03 7.62 26.41
C SER A 329 -6.82 6.78 27.41
N THR A 330 -7.11 5.51 27.12
CA THR A 330 -7.96 4.64 27.95
C THR A 330 -7.16 3.97 29.08
N PRO A 331 -7.38 4.34 30.36
CA PRO A 331 -6.75 3.68 31.50
C PRO A 331 -7.37 2.31 31.79
N VAL A 332 -6.59 1.41 32.40
CA VAL A 332 -7.11 0.13 32.88
C VAL A 332 -7.83 0.36 34.22
N SER A 333 -9.14 0.09 34.30
CA SER A 333 -9.97 0.55 35.42
C SER A 333 -9.64 -0.08 36.78
N ASP A 334 -9.05 -1.26 36.78
CA ASP A 334 -8.73 -2.06 37.97
C ASP A 334 -7.22 -2.13 38.27
N LEU A 335 -6.38 -1.50 37.44
CA LEU A 335 -4.93 -1.42 37.62
C LEU A 335 -4.45 0.04 37.68
N GLU A 336 -3.77 0.41 38.75
CA GLU A 336 -3.21 1.75 38.90
C GLU A 336 -1.99 1.97 38.00
N ASN A 337 -1.86 3.16 37.43
CA ASN A 337 -0.74 3.58 36.57
C ASN A 337 -0.55 2.73 35.31
N THR A 338 -1.61 2.07 34.85
CA THR A 338 -1.62 1.23 33.65
C THR A 338 -2.64 1.74 32.66
N VAL A 339 -2.29 1.69 31.38
CA VAL A 339 -3.16 2.11 30.26
C VAL A 339 -3.15 1.03 29.18
N TRP A 340 -4.19 1.05 28.37
CA TRP A 340 -4.25 0.24 27.14
C TRP A 340 -3.37 0.86 26.06
N TYR A 341 -2.77 0.02 25.24
CA TYR A 341 -2.01 0.40 24.06
C TYR A 341 -2.23 -0.66 22.97
N ILE A 342 -1.88 -0.30 21.74
CA ILE A 342 -1.86 -1.24 20.62
C ILE A 342 -0.43 -1.41 20.14
N ASP A 343 0.00 -2.67 20.02
CA ASP A 343 1.21 -3.05 19.31
C ASP A 343 0.85 -3.39 17.87
N PHE A 344 1.10 -2.48 16.94
CA PHE A 344 0.70 -2.66 15.55
C PHE A 344 1.50 -3.76 14.84
N ARG A 345 2.62 -4.24 15.39
CA ARG A 345 3.38 -5.39 14.86
C ARG A 345 2.58 -6.69 14.89
N TYR A 346 1.65 -6.79 15.84
CA TYR A 346 0.85 -8.00 16.09
C TYR A 346 -0.65 -7.69 16.19
N ALA A 347 -1.06 -6.44 15.88
CA ALA A 347 -2.36 -5.88 16.22
C ALA A 347 -2.81 -6.23 17.64
N GLY A 348 -1.85 -6.25 18.57
CA GLY A 348 -2.05 -6.74 19.92
C GLY A 348 -2.54 -5.64 20.83
N VAL A 349 -3.78 -5.76 21.31
CA VAL A 349 -4.29 -4.88 22.38
C VAL A 349 -3.68 -5.34 23.68
N ASN A 350 -2.92 -4.48 24.36
CA ASN A 350 -2.15 -4.85 25.55
C ASN A 350 -2.13 -3.73 26.59
N THR A 351 -1.55 -4.01 27.76
CA THR A 351 -1.42 -3.02 28.85
C THR A 351 0.04 -2.69 29.14
N ILE A 352 0.34 -1.43 29.44
CA ILE A 352 1.68 -0.99 29.80
C ILE A 352 1.62 0.10 30.90
N TYR A 353 2.68 0.20 31.70
CA TYR A 353 2.79 1.24 32.73
C TYR A 353 2.98 2.62 32.11
N LYS A 354 2.27 3.63 32.63
CA LYS A 354 2.34 5.04 32.18
C LYS A 354 3.75 5.64 32.19
N SER A 355 4.65 5.10 33.01
CA SER A 355 6.04 5.57 33.17
C SER A 355 7.00 5.03 32.10
N LEU A 356 6.57 4.09 31.26
CA LEU A 356 7.36 3.60 30.14
C LEU A 356 7.20 4.53 28.94
N GLY A 357 8.06 4.36 27.93
CA GLY A 357 7.97 5.11 26.68
C GLY A 357 7.10 4.37 25.67
N GLY A 358 6.26 5.12 24.95
CA GLY A 358 5.48 4.66 23.80
C GLY A 358 5.33 5.80 22.79
N MET A 359 4.93 5.47 21.58
CA MET A 359 4.68 6.43 20.51
C MET A 359 3.33 7.11 20.66
N VAL A 360 3.22 8.28 20.03
CA VAL A 360 2.04 9.13 20.09
C VAL A 360 1.50 9.30 18.68
N THR A 361 0.22 9.04 18.53
CA THR A 361 -0.59 9.57 17.43
C THR A 361 -1.76 10.31 18.06
N CYS A 362 -2.31 11.28 17.35
CA CYS A 362 -3.48 12.04 17.79
C CYS A 362 -4.63 11.78 16.84
N VAL A 363 -5.85 11.98 17.32
CA VAL A 363 -7.06 11.81 16.52
C VAL A 363 -7.99 12.99 16.77
N ARG A 364 -8.83 13.30 15.78
CA ARG A 364 -9.99 14.18 15.96
C ARG A 364 -11.11 13.80 15.01
N LEU A 365 -12.23 14.51 15.13
CA LEU A 365 -13.30 14.48 14.14
C LEU A 365 -13.20 15.73 13.24
N PRO A 366 -13.48 15.60 11.94
CA PRO A 366 -13.54 16.72 10.99
C PRO A 366 -14.64 17.75 11.29
#